data_AF-A0A1M6Q086-F1
#
_entry.id   AF-A0A1M6Q086-F1
#
_cell.length_a   1.000
_cell.length_b   1.000
_cell.length_c   1.000
_cell.angle_alpha   90.00
_cell.angle_beta   90.00
_cell.angle_gamma   90.00
#
_symmetry.space_group_name_H-M   'P 1'
#
loop_
_entity.id
_entity.type
_entity.pdbx_description
1 polymer ?
#
loop_
_entity_poly.entity_id
_entity_poly.type
_entity_poly.pdbx_seq_one_letter_code
_entity_poly.pdbx_strand_id
1 'polypeptide(L)'
;MEALLKDLMFDIFLLTCLVGGVGGLLFVLVGMRAYGVYISYFSGDSLLSNQFQRSALRLSNENKTSELKGLSQTRVTSCPGDSWGHYYLALALYREKSYVKAREHFRQVAQLQPSMKGSADQSIEEINQILASQKPAIV
;
A
#
# COMPACT_ATOMS: atom_id res chain seq x y z
N MET A 1 -33.01 -42.14 -31.93
CA MET A 1 -32.16 -41.87 -30.75
C MET A 1 -30.94 -41.03 -31.08
N GLU A 2 -30.28 -41.18 -32.24
CA GLU A 2 -29.08 -40.39 -32.59
C GLU A 2 -29.29 -38.88 -32.73
N ALA A 3 -30.44 -38.43 -33.24
CA ALA A 3 -30.72 -37.01 -33.41
C ALA A 3 -30.82 -36.26 -32.05
N LEU A 4 -31.39 -36.91 -31.05
CA LEU A 4 -31.61 -36.36 -29.70
C LEU A 4 -30.30 -36.28 -28.90
N LEU A 5 -29.35 -37.18 -29.18
CA LEU A 5 -28.00 -37.16 -28.61
C LEU A 5 -27.14 -36.02 -29.18
N LYS A 6 -27.33 -35.69 -30.47
CA LYS A 6 -26.63 -34.59 -31.14
C LYS A 6 -27.09 -33.22 -30.64
N ASP A 7 -28.39 -33.03 -30.44
CA ASP A 7 -28.94 -31.80 -29.82
C ASP A 7 -28.40 -31.62 -28.40
N LEU A 8 -28.41 -32.68 -27.58
CA LEU A 8 -27.90 -32.62 -26.21
C LEU A 8 -26.39 -32.32 -26.16
N MET A 9 -25.61 -32.88 -27.08
CA MET A 9 -24.18 -32.54 -27.20
C MET A 9 -23.96 -31.09 -27.65
N PHE A 10 -24.80 -30.56 -28.54
CA PHE A 10 -24.70 -29.19 -29.01
C PHE A 10 -25.04 -28.21 -27.87
N ASP A 11 -26.06 -28.48 -27.07
CA ASP A 11 -26.41 -27.68 -25.89
C ASP A 11 -25.34 -27.70 -24.81
N ILE A 12 -24.72 -28.86 -24.53
CA ILE A 12 -23.59 -28.96 -23.58
C ILE A 12 -22.38 -28.18 -24.08
N PHE A 13 -22.09 -28.25 -25.39
CA PHE A 13 -21.01 -27.48 -26.00
C PHE A 13 -21.29 -25.97 -25.89
N LEU A 14 -22.52 -25.55 -26.18
CA LEU A 14 -22.95 -24.16 -26.03
C LEU A 14 -22.80 -23.68 -24.58
N LEU A 15 -23.20 -24.51 -23.60
CA LEU A 15 -23.12 -24.22 -22.17
C LEU A 15 -21.66 -24.07 -21.69
N THR A 16 -20.75 -24.93 -22.14
CA THR A 16 -19.32 -24.85 -21.80
C THR A 16 -18.64 -23.62 -22.40
N CYS A 17 -18.98 -23.22 -23.63
CA CYS A 17 -18.52 -21.96 -24.23
C CYS A 17 -19.04 -20.74 -23.47
N LEU A 18 -20.28 -20.78 -22.99
CA LEU A 18 -20.90 -19.68 -22.23
C LEU A 18 -20.23 -19.51 -20.86
N VAL A 19 -20.00 -20.60 -20.13
CA VAL A 19 -19.31 -20.58 -18.82
C VAL A 19 -17.83 -20.18 -18.97
N GLY A 20 -17.14 -20.67 -20.00
CA GLY A 20 -15.75 -20.30 -20.30
C GLY A 20 -15.60 -18.82 -20.70
N GLY A 21 -16.54 -18.30 -21.48
CA GLY A 21 -16.55 -16.87 -21.88
C GLY A 21 -16.76 -15.93 -20.68
N VAL A 22 -17.68 -16.28 -19.77
CA VAL A 22 -17.93 -15.49 -18.55
C VAL A 22 -16.75 -15.61 -17.57
N GLY A 23 -16.13 -16.78 -17.44
CA GLY A 23 -14.94 -16.99 -16.62
C GLY A 23 -13.71 -16.24 -17.12
N GLY A 24 -13.47 -16.25 -18.44
CA GLY A 24 -12.41 -15.48 -19.07
C GLY A 24 -12.63 -13.97 -18.94
N LEU A 25 -13.87 -13.50 -19.11
CA LEU A 25 -14.23 -12.10 -18.89
C LEU A 25 -14.00 -11.69 -17.42
N LEU A 26 -14.35 -12.54 -16.45
CA LEU A 26 -14.05 -12.30 -15.03
C LEU A 26 -12.55 -12.21 -14.77
N PHE A 27 -11.73 -13.08 -15.35
CA PHE A 27 -10.27 -13.03 -15.20
C PHE A 27 -9.68 -11.75 -15.79
N VAL A 28 -10.17 -11.32 -16.96
CA VAL A 28 -9.77 -10.05 -17.58
C VAL A 28 -10.26 -8.84 -16.78
N LEU A 29 -11.48 -8.87 -16.22
CA LEU A 29 -12.00 -7.79 -15.37
C LEU A 29 -11.24 -7.67 -14.04
N VAL A 30 -10.91 -8.79 -13.42
CA VAL A 30 -10.05 -8.83 -12.22
C VAL A 30 -8.64 -8.35 -12.56
N GLY A 31 -8.09 -8.81 -13.68
CA GLY A 31 -6.80 -8.37 -14.21
C GLY A 31 -6.78 -6.87 -14.53
N MET A 32 -7.83 -6.33 -15.15
CA MET A 32 -7.98 -4.90 -15.46
C MET A 32 -8.14 -4.04 -14.19
N ARG A 33 -8.80 -4.55 -13.14
CA ARG A 33 -8.84 -3.88 -11.83
C ARG A 33 -7.46 -3.86 -11.16
N ALA A 34 -6.76 -4.99 -11.15
CA ALA A 34 -5.39 -5.08 -10.64
C ALA A 34 -4.42 -4.20 -11.45
N TYR A 35 -4.58 -4.17 -12.77
CA TYR A 35 -3.79 -3.36 -13.68
C TYR A 35 -4.14 -1.87 -13.58
N GLY A 36 -5.40 -1.51 -13.30
CA GLY A 36 -5.81 -0.14 -13.00
C GLY A 36 -5.19 0.40 -11.70
N VAL A 37 -5.10 -0.44 -10.66
CA VAL A 37 -4.35 -0.14 -9.44
C VAL A 37 -2.86 0.01 -9.76
N TYR A 38 -2.28 -0.90 -10.54
CA TYR A 38 -0.88 -0.83 -10.98
C TYR A 38 -0.56 0.43 -11.82
N ILE A 39 -1.42 0.80 -12.75
CA ILE A 39 -1.27 2.00 -13.58
C ILE A 39 -1.46 3.26 -12.74
N SER A 40 -2.42 3.30 -11.80
CA SER A 40 -2.55 4.44 -10.88
C SER A 40 -1.30 4.65 -10.02
N TYR A 41 -0.56 3.59 -9.73
CA TYR A 41 0.72 3.61 -9.02
C TYR A 41 1.89 4.10 -9.90
N PHE A 42 1.84 3.89 -11.22
CA PHE A 42 2.97 4.15 -12.13
C PHE A 42 2.84 5.43 -12.98
N SER A 43 1.63 5.83 -13.41
CA SER A 43 1.48 6.85 -14.47
C SER A 43 1.08 8.26 -13.99
N GLY A 44 0.74 8.48 -12.72
CA GLY A 44 0.11 9.74 -12.27
C GLY A 44 0.95 10.72 -11.43
N ASP A 45 2.03 10.27 -10.77
CA ASP A 45 2.43 10.93 -9.51
C ASP A 45 3.89 11.39 -9.43
N SER A 46 4.72 11.26 -10.47
CA SER A 46 6.15 11.60 -10.33
C SER A 46 6.38 13.08 -9.96
N LEU A 47 5.61 14.02 -10.52
CA LEU A 47 5.76 15.45 -10.23
C LEU A 47 5.24 15.82 -8.82
N LEU A 48 4.03 15.36 -8.47
CA LEU A 48 3.41 15.65 -7.18
C LEU A 48 4.15 14.93 -6.04
N SER A 49 4.59 13.68 -6.25
CA SER A 49 5.46 12.96 -5.32
C SER A 49 6.80 13.67 -5.12
N ASN A 50 7.44 14.17 -6.19
CA ASN A 50 8.69 14.92 -6.09
C ASN A 50 8.52 16.21 -5.28
N GLN A 51 7.44 16.96 -5.51
CA GLN A 51 7.15 18.19 -4.77
C GLN A 51 6.86 17.90 -3.30
N PHE A 52 6.05 16.87 -3.03
CA PHE A 52 5.77 16.40 -1.68
C PHE A 52 7.06 16.02 -0.96
N GLN A 53 7.90 15.17 -1.57
CA GLN A 53 9.13 14.70 -0.96
C GLN A 53 10.10 15.85 -0.67
N ARG A 54 10.26 16.82 -1.58
CA ARG A 54 11.08 18.03 -1.34
C ARG A 54 10.55 18.85 -0.17
N SER A 55 9.23 19.03 -0.09
CA SER A 55 8.59 19.79 0.98
C SER A 55 8.71 19.07 2.33
N ALA A 56 8.45 17.77 2.35
CA ALA A 56 8.58 16.91 3.53
C ALA A 56 10.02 16.84 4.03
N LEU A 57 11.01 16.71 3.11
CA LEU A 57 12.43 16.73 3.45
C LEU A 57 12.83 18.06 4.10
N ARG A 58 12.41 19.18 3.52
CA ARG A 58 12.67 20.52 4.09
C ARG A 58 12.06 20.65 5.49
N LEU A 59 10.77 20.32 5.66
CA LEU A 59 10.11 20.39 6.97
C LEU A 59 10.77 19.47 8.00
N SER A 60 11.22 18.28 7.55
CA SER A 60 11.98 17.34 8.37
C SER A 60 13.30 17.94 8.83
N ASN A 61 14.07 18.59 7.94
CA ASN A 61 15.34 19.22 8.26
C ASN A 61 15.17 20.47 9.14
N GLU A 62 14.09 21.22 8.95
CA GLU A 62 13.71 22.37 9.80
C GLU A 62 13.12 21.94 11.16
N ASN A 63 13.04 20.62 11.42
CA ASN A 63 12.45 20.03 12.62
C ASN A 63 10.99 20.44 12.90
N LYS A 64 10.27 20.91 11.87
CA LYS A 64 8.86 21.31 11.92
C LYS A 64 7.94 20.09 11.93
N THR A 65 7.97 19.37 13.04
CA THR A 65 7.31 18.06 13.20
C THR A 65 5.79 18.13 13.01
N SER A 66 5.14 19.19 13.51
CA SER A 66 3.68 19.38 13.38
C SER A 66 3.26 19.59 11.92
N GLU A 67 3.96 20.47 11.19
CA GLU A 67 3.70 20.71 9.76
C GLU A 67 3.99 19.47 8.92
N LEU A 68 5.09 18.75 9.21
CA LEU A 68 5.45 17.51 8.53
C LEU A 68 4.35 16.46 8.68
N LYS A 69 3.80 16.32 9.89
CA LYS A 69 2.69 15.41 10.17
C LYS A 69 1.45 15.79 9.38
N GLY A 70 1.05 17.06 9.37
CA GLY A 70 -0.13 17.52 8.62
C GLY A 70 0.00 17.28 7.11
N LEU A 71 1.16 17.65 6.55
CA LEU A 71 1.47 17.43 5.13
C LEU A 71 1.41 15.94 4.77
N SER A 72 2.07 15.10 5.56
CA SER A 72 2.17 13.66 5.31
C SER A 72 0.84 12.94 5.55
N GLN A 73 0.06 13.37 6.54
CA GLN A 73 -1.28 12.83 6.78
C GLN A 73 -2.21 13.12 5.60
N THR A 74 -2.17 14.34 5.05
CA THR A 74 -2.94 14.70 3.86
C THR A 74 -2.56 13.81 2.69
N ARG A 75 -1.26 13.56 2.50
CA ARG A 75 -0.73 12.70 1.44
C ARG A 75 -1.17 11.25 1.60
N VAL A 76 -1.12 10.68 2.81
CA VAL A 76 -1.59 9.31 3.07
C VAL A 76 -3.10 9.20 2.86
N THR A 77 -3.88 10.24 3.20
CA THR A 77 -5.33 10.25 2.95
C THR A 77 -5.66 10.33 1.46
N SER A 78 -4.93 11.15 0.68
CA SER A 78 -5.16 11.26 -0.77
C SER A 78 -4.60 10.09 -1.56
N CYS A 79 -3.46 9.56 -1.11
CA CYS A 79 -2.68 8.51 -1.76
C CYS A 79 -2.27 7.45 -0.71
N PRO A 80 -3.18 6.55 -0.31
CA PRO A 80 -2.88 5.53 0.71
C PRO A 80 -1.80 4.53 0.30
N GLY A 81 -1.48 4.44 -0.99
CA GLY A 81 -0.39 3.60 -1.50
C GLY A 81 0.97 4.28 -1.51
N ASP A 82 1.09 5.55 -1.13
CA ASP A 82 2.37 6.26 -1.20
C ASP A 82 3.29 5.90 -0.02
N SER A 83 4.33 5.14 -0.30
CA SER A 83 5.35 4.77 0.68
C SER A 83 6.07 5.98 1.29
N TRP A 84 6.29 7.06 0.54
CA TRP A 84 6.92 8.27 1.08
C TRP A 84 6.00 9.01 2.05
N GLY A 85 4.69 9.06 1.75
CA GLY A 85 3.68 9.60 2.65
C GLY A 85 3.69 8.87 4.00
N HIS A 86 3.68 7.54 3.96
CA HIS A 86 3.79 6.72 5.16
C HIS A 86 5.12 6.92 5.90
N TYR A 87 6.24 7.03 5.19
CA TYR A 87 7.57 7.22 5.78
C TYR A 87 7.67 8.54 6.56
N TYR A 88 7.28 9.66 5.96
CA TYR A 88 7.38 10.97 6.63
C TYR A 88 6.35 11.13 7.76
N LEU A 89 5.17 10.51 7.64
CA LEU A 89 4.20 10.45 8.74
C LEU A 89 4.76 9.63 9.92
N ALA A 90 5.39 8.48 9.63
CA ALA A 90 6.05 7.67 10.64
C ALA A 90 7.18 8.43 11.34
N LEU A 91 8.01 9.15 10.58
CA LEU A 91 9.09 9.99 11.12
C LEU A 91 8.54 11.11 12.02
N ALA A 92 7.47 11.79 11.61
CA ALA A 92 6.86 12.83 12.43
C ALA A 92 6.29 12.25 13.73
N LEU A 93 5.59 11.12 13.67
CA LEU A 93 5.06 10.42 14.85
C LEU A 93 6.18 9.91 15.77
N TYR A 94 7.30 9.46 15.19
CA TYR A 94 8.48 9.05 15.95
C TYR A 94 9.06 10.21 16.76
N ARG A 95 9.17 11.40 16.16
CA ARG A 95 9.60 12.63 16.85
C ARG A 95 8.63 13.07 17.94
N GLU A 96 7.33 12.84 17.74
CA GLU A 96 6.29 13.05 18.75
C GLU A 96 6.26 11.96 19.84
N LYS A 97 7.21 11.01 19.85
CA LYS A 97 7.25 9.85 20.76
C LYS A 97 6.01 8.95 20.67
N SER A 98 5.23 9.08 19.59
CA SER A 98 4.10 8.22 19.28
C SER A 98 4.57 6.92 18.62
N TYR A 99 5.44 6.19 19.33
CA TYR A 99 6.20 5.03 18.84
C TYR A 99 5.30 3.93 18.26
N VAL A 100 4.17 3.62 18.91
CA VAL A 100 3.24 2.58 18.44
C VAL A 100 2.66 2.93 17.07
N LYS A 101 2.25 4.19 16.87
CA LYS A 101 1.69 4.65 15.59
C LYS A 101 2.78 4.78 14.52
N ALA A 102 3.95 5.28 14.89
CA ALA A 102 5.11 5.36 14.00
C ALA A 102 5.47 3.99 13.43
N ARG A 103 5.54 2.96 14.30
CA ARG A 103 5.82 1.58 13.91
C ARG A 103 4.85 1.04 12.87
N GLU A 104 3.55 1.32 13.03
CA GLU A 104 2.55 0.84 12.09
C GLU A 104 2.73 1.46 10.69
N HIS A 105 3.00 2.76 10.62
CA HIS A 105 3.28 3.40 9.34
C HIS A 105 4.60 2.91 8.71
N PHE A 106 5.65 2.64 9.50
CA PHE A 106 6.86 2.01 8.95
C PHE A 106 6.60 0.61 8.38
N ARG A 107 5.69 -0.18 8.97
CA ARG A 107 5.29 -1.47 8.39
C ARG A 107 4.63 -1.31 7.03
N GLN A 108 3.78 -0.29 6.88
CA GLN A 108 3.18 0.03 5.57
C GLN A 108 4.27 0.37 4.54
N VAL A 109 5.30 1.14 4.92
CA VAL A 109 6.45 1.42 4.03
C VAL A 109 7.13 0.13 3.57
N ALA A 110 7.41 -0.79 4.49
CA ALA A 110 8.05 -2.07 4.19
C ALA A 110 7.22 -2.96 3.25
N GLN A 111 5.89 -2.86 3.32
CA GLN A 111 4.96 -3.60 2.46
C GLN A 111 4.81 -2.97 1.08
N LEU A 112 4.70 -1.64 1.01
CA LEU A 112 4.47 -0.90 -0.23
C LEU A 112 5.73 -0.82 -1.10
N GLN A 113 6.89 -0.62 -0.49
CA GLN A 113 8.14 -0.41 -1.21
C GLN A 113 9.25 -1.33 -0.67
N PRO A 114 9.45 -2.52 -1.28
CA PRO A 114 10.45 -3.48 -0.84
C PRO A 114 11.88 -2.93 -0.79
N SER A 115 12.23 -1.94 -1.62
CA SER A 115 13.54 -1.29 -1.58
C SER A 115 13.77 -0.43 -0.31
N MET A 116 12.70 0.04 0.33
CA MET A 116 12.75 0.79 1.60
C MET A 116 12.61 -0.11 2.83
N LYS A 117 12.29 -1.39 2.63
CA LYS A 117 12.05 -2.36 3.71
C LYS A 117 13.19 -2.40 4.72
N GLY A 118 14.45 -2.46 4.27
CA GLY A 118 15.60 -2.52 5.18
C GLY A 118 15.66 -1.33 6.15
N SER A 119 15.45 -0.12 5.65
CA SER A 119 15.42 1.10 6.49
C SER A 119 14.19 1.14 7.40
N ALA A 120 13.02 0.73 6.89
CA ALA A 120 11.78 0.68 7.67
C ALA A 120 11.87 -0.34 8.81
N ASP A 121 12.40 -1.54 8.54
CA ASP A 121 12.60 -2.60 9.53
C ASP A 121 13.59 -2.16 10.61
N GLN A 122 14.67 -1.46 10.25
CA GLN A 122 15.58 -0.86 11.22
C GLN A 122 14.86 0.12 12.14
N SER A 123 14.07 1.05 11.59
CA SER A 123 13.30 2.01 12.41
C SER A 123 12.26 1.31 13.31
N ILE A 124 11.65 0.22 12.83
CA ILE A 124 10.72 -0.60 13.62
C ILE A 124 11.46 -1.25 14.80
N GLU A 125 12.66 -1.76 14.57
CA GLU A 125 13.47 -2.40 15.61
C GLU A 125 13.90 -1.39 16.68
N GLU A 126 14.40 -0.23 16.27
CA GLU A 126 14.72 0.88 17.20
C GLU A 126 13.50 1.25 18.06
N ILE A 127 12.32 1.36 17.44
CA ILE A 127 11.07 1.60 18.17
C ILE A 127 10.76 0.48 19.15
N ASN A 128 10.92 -0.79 18.76
CA ASN A 128 10.65 -1.92 19.64
C ASN A 128 11.57 -1.92 20.87
N GLN A 129 12.85 -1.57 20.70
CA GLN A 129 13.80 -1.43 21.81
C GLN A 129 13.42 -0.29 22.77
N ILE A 130 13.00 0.86 22.22
CA ILE A 130 12.50 1.98 23.03
C ILE A 130 11.26 1.56 23.82
N LEU A 131 10.31 0.86 23.19
CA LEU A 131 9.11 0.38 23.86
C LEU A 131 9.41 -0.69 24.91
N ALA A 132 10.43 -1.54 24.69
CA ALA A 132 10.87 -2.53 25.65
C ALA A 132 11.54 -1.89 26.87
N SER A 133 12.36 -0.86 26.69
CA SER A 133 13.01 -0.13 27.78
C SER A 133 12.04 0.75 28.58
N GLN A 134 10.96 1.23 27.96
CA GLN A 134 9.92 2.01 28.63
C GLN A 134 8.94 1.18 29.45
N LYS A 135 8.86 -0.14 29.23
CA LYS A 135 8.12 -1.02 30.13
C LYS A 135 8.97 -1.21 31.39
N PRO A 136 8.58 -0.66 32.57
CA PRO A 136 9.26 -1.03 33.80
C PRO A 136 9.17 -2.55 33.94
N ALA A 137 10.30 -3.18 34.27
CA ALA A 137 10.31 -4.56 34.74
C ALA A 137 9.30 -4.63 35.89
N ILE A 138 8.18 -5.29 35.65
CA ILE A 138 7.25 -5.63 36.71
C ILE A 138 7.99 -6.69 37.53
N VAL A 139 8.59 -6.23 38.64
CA VAL A 139 9.11 -7.08 39.72
C VAL A 139 7.93 -7.74 40.41
#